data_AF-A0A2G2WIP4-F1
#
_entry.id   AF-A0A2G2WIP4-F1
#
_cell.length_a   1.000
_cell.length_b   1.000
_cell.length_c   1.000
_cell.angle_alpha   90.00
_cell.angle_beta   90.00
_cell.angle_gamma   90.00
#
_symmetry.space_group_name_H-M   'P 1'
#
loop_
_entity.id
_entity.type
_entity.pdbx_description
1 polymer ?
#
loop_
_entity_poly.entity_id
_entity_poly.type
_entity_poly.pdbx_seq_one_letter_code
_entity_poly.pdbx_strand_id
1 'polypeptide(L)'
;MHCNASYWMGWKGSIIAKNIIHGISEHGYACLLAFSHMVELLNPGSSYSIMVNRMDGSFVYYLLAFGACMRGYAHIKKVIVVDGTHLYDKYRSVLLSVVARDTKNYIFSIAFCVVDKENDAS
;
A
#
# COMPACT_ATOMS: atom_id res chain seq x y z
N MET A 1 18.12 -42.34 4.71
CA MET A 1 17.50 -41.45 3.70
C MET A 1 18.12 -40.06 3.84
N HIS A 2 19.06 -39.69 2.97
CA HIS A 2 19.56 -38.31 2.90
C HIS A 2 18.69 -37.55 1.89
N CYS A 3 17.73 -36.77 2.38
CA CYS A 3 16.99 -35.84 1.53
C CYS A 3 17.88 -34.64 1.22
N ASN A 4 18.46 -34.61 0.02
CA ASN A 4 19.28 -33.48 -0.41
C ASN A 4 18.35 -32.36 -0.90
N ALA A 5 17.90 -31.52 0.03
CA ALA A 5 17.07 -30.37 -0.30
C ALA A 5 17.94 -29.31 -0.99
N SER A 6 17.66 -29.06 -2.28
CA SER A 6 18.35 -28.00 -3.00
C SER A 6 17.92 -26.62 -2.48
N TYR A 7 18.79 -25.62 -2.63
CA TYR A 7 18.48 -24.22 -2.31
C TYR A 7 17.13 -23.77 -2.90
N TRP A 8 16.83 -24.18 -4.14
CA TRP A 8 15.55 -23.91 -4.80
C TRP A 8 14.33 -24.46 -4.06
N MET A 9 14.44 -25.66 -3.49
CA MET A 9 13.35 -26.27 -2.72
C MET A 9 13.13 -25.51 -1.41
N GLY A 10 14.20 -25.11 -0.73
CA GLY A 10 14.12 -24.28 0.48
C GLY A 10 13.50 -22.91 0.21
N TRP A 11 13.94 -22.23 -0.87
CA TRP A 11 13.41 -20.94 -1.28
C TRP A 11 11.92 -21.01 -1.67
N LYS A 12 11.52 -22.00 -2.49
CA LYS A 12 10.11 -22.22 -2.84
C LYS A 12 9.26 -22.55 -1.62
N GLY A 13 9.76 -23.38 -0.71
CA GLY A 13 9.09 -23.69 0.55
C GLY A 13 8.82 -22.44 1.39
N SER A 14 9.79 -21.53 1.48
CA SER A 14 9.62 -20.25 2.18
C SER A 14 8.54 -19.35 1.55
N ILE A 15 8.48 -19.28 0.23
CA ILE A 15 7.43 -18.52 -0.47
C ILE A 15 6.04 -19.10 -0.19
N ILE A 16 5.90 -20.42 -0.29
CA ILE A 16 4.62 -21.10 -0.03
C ILE A 16 4.19 -20.87 1.42
N ALA A 17 5.09 -21.03 2.38
CA ALA A 17 4.79 -20.78 3.79
C ALA A 17 4.37 -19.32 4.04
N LYS A 18 5.06 -18.34 3.45
CA LYS A 18 4.68 -16.92 3.53
C LYS A 18 3.29 -16.66 2.94
N ASN A 19 2.98 -17.26 1.79
CA ASN A 19 1.68 -17.10 1.14
C ASN A 19 0.54 -17.74 1.96
N ILE A 20 0.81 -18.82 2.70
CA ILE A 20 -0.18 -19.43 3.60
C ILE A 20 -0.52 -18.48 4.76
N ILE A 21 0.48 -17.78 5.32
CA ILE A 21 0.29 -16.92 6.50
C ILE A 21 -0.29 -15.54 6.11
N HIS A 22 0.27 -14.90 5.08
CA HIS A 22 -0.08 -13.52 4.71
C HIS A 22 -1.00 -13.41 3.49
N GLY A 23 -1.31 -14.53 2.83
CA GLY A 23 -2.00 -14.52 1.54
C GLY A 23 -1.08 -14.17 0.37
N ILE A 24 -1.65 -14.17 -0.83
CA ILE A 24 -0.97 -13.76 -2.05
C ILE A 24 -1.21 -12.28 -2.33
N SER A 25 -0.18 -11.58 -2.81
CA SER A 25 -0.25 -10.15 -3.14
C SER A 25 -1.45 -9.80 -4.05
N GLU A 26 -1.70 -10.60 -5.09
CA GLU A 26 -2.84 -10.49 -6.01
C GLU A 26 -4.19 -10.33 -5.28
N HIS A 27 -4.42 -11.13 -4.25
CA HIS A 27 -5.64 -11.07 -3.45
C HIS A 27 -5.70 -9.76 -2.63
N GLY A 28 -4.57 -9.33 -2.08
CA GLY A 28 -4.46 -8.05 -1.39
C GLY A 28 -4.87 -6.87 -2.27
N TYR A 29 -4.36 -6.80 -3.51
CA TYR A 29 -4.74 -5.75 -4.47
C TYR A 29 -6.20 -5.86 -4.89
N ALA A 30 -6.73 -7.08 -5.08
CA ALA A 30 -8.14 -7.28 -5.41
C ALA A 30 -9.08 -6.78 -4.29
N CYS A 31 -8.67 -6.88 -3.03
CA CYS A 31 -9.44 -6.41 -1.89
C CYS A 31 -9.39 -4.91 -1.65
N LEU A 32 -8.48 -4.15 -2.30
CA LEU A 32 -8.32 -2.71 -2.06
C LEU A 32 -9.61 -1.91 -2.28
N LEU A 33 -10.40 -2.25 -3.30
CA LEU A 33 -11.68 -1.60 -3.58
C LEU A 33 -12.70 -1.85 -2.45
N ALA A 34 -12.87 -3.12 -2.05
CA ALA A 34 -13.79 -3.47 -0.97
C ALA A 34 -13.37 -2.85 0.36
N PHE A 35 -12.07 -2.89 0.66
CA PHE A 35 -11.48 -2.23 1.83
C PHE A 35 -11.75 -0.73 1.83
N SER A 36 -11.50 -0.05 0.71
CA SER A 36 -11.70 1.40 0.61
C SER A 36 -13.17 1.79 0.74
N HIS A 37 -14.06 1.00 0.17
CA HIS A 37 -15.49 1.20 0.31
C HIS A 37 -15.93 1.08 1.78
N MET A 38 -15.41 0.10 2.51
CA MET A 38 -15.65 -0.01 3.95
C MET A 38 -15.07 1.18 4.73
N VAL A 39 -13.91 1.69 4.35
CA VAL A 39 -13.32 2.89 4.97
C VAL A 39 -14.19 4.12 4.73
N GLU A 40 -14.71 4.29 3.51
CA GLU A 40 -15.63 5.39 3.19
C GLU A 40 -16.93 5.30 4.01
N LEU A 41 -17.50 4.10 4.16
CA LEU A 41 -18.69 3.86 4.96
C LEU A 41 -18.48 4.17 6.46
N LEU A 42 -17.34 3.75 7.03
CA LEU A 42 -17.04 3.94 8.45
C LEU A 42 -16.48 5.33 8.76
N ASN A 43 -15.87 5.99 7.77
CA ASN A 43 -15.33 7.34 7.89
C ASN A 43 -15.81 8.19 6.71
N PRO A 44 -17.04 8.75 6.80
CA PRO A 44 -17.63 9.55 5.74
C PRO A 44 -16.73 10.72 5.30
N GLY A 45 -16.65 10.88 3.98
CA GLY A 45 -15.78 11.85 3.32
C GLY A 45 -14.34 11.35 3.12
N SER A 46 -14.04 10.08 3.40
CA SER A 46 -12.82 9.46 2.90
C SER A 46 -12.88 9.31 1.39
N SER A 47 -11.73 9.42 0.72
CA SER A 47 -11.63 9.35 -0.73
C SER A 47 -10.55 8.34 -1.11
N TYR A 48 -10.80 7.58 -2.16
CA TYR A 48 -9.84 6.63 -2.68
C TYR A 48 -9.84 6.64 -4.20
N SER A 49 -8.74 6.19 -4.78
CA SER A 49 -8.58 6.06 -6.23
C SER A 49 -7.71 4.85 -6.52
N ILE A 50 -8.07 4.08 -7.54
CA ILE A 50 -7.27 2.96 -8.03
C ILE A 50 -7.12 3.12 -9.54
N MET A 51 -5.90 2.93 -10.04
CA MET A 51 -5.59 2.94 -11.45
C MET A 51 -4.90 1.64 -11.85
N VAL A 52 -5.45 1.04 -12.90
CA VAL A 52 -4.93 -0.16 -13.55
C VAL A 52 -4.77 0.19 -15.03
N ASN A 53 -3.64 -0.20 -15.61
CA ASN A 53 -3.36 -0.01 -17.02
C ASN A 53 -4.36 -0.84 -17.85
N ARG A 54 -5.04 -0.19 -18.79
CA ARG A 54 -6.10 -0.82 -19.59
C ARG A 54 -5.55 -1.81 -20.63
N MET A 55 -4.27 -1.73 -20.99
CA MET A 55 -3.68 -2.54 -22.05
C MET A 55 -3.28 -3.94 -21.56
N ASP A 56 -2.65 -4.02 -20.39
CA ASP A 56 -2.09 -5.25 -19.84
C ASP A 56 -2.68 -5.65 -18.48
N GLY A 57 -3.57 -4.82 -17.91
CA GLY A 57 -4.14 -5.03 -16.58
C GLY A 57 -3.13 -4.84 -15.43
N SER A 58 -1.98 -4.22 -15.69
CA SER A 58 -0.98 -3.94 -14.66
C SER A 58 -1.47 -2.89 -13.67
N PHE A 59 -1.15 -3.10 -12.40
CA PHE A 59 -1.43 -2.12 -11.35
C PHE A 59 -0.56 -0.88 -11.56
N VAL A 60 -1.14 0.32 -11.51
CA VAL A 60 -0.39 1.59 -11.65
C VAL A 60 -0.26 2.27 -10.30
N TYR A 61 -1.39 2.56 -9.66
CA TYR A 61 -1.40 3.12 -8.32
C TYR A 61 -2.73 2.86 -7.58
N TYR A 62 -2.67 3.01 -6.28
CA TYR A 62 -3.82 3.08 -5.37
C TYR A 62 -3.58 4.19 -4.37
N LEU A 63 -4.58 5.01 -4.09
CA LEU A 63 -4.53 6.07 -3.09
C LEU A 63 -5.75 5.97 -2.18
N LEU A 64 -5.55 6.20 -0.89
CA LEU A 64 -6.59 6.32 0.12
C LEU A 64 -6.29 7.52 1.02
N ALA A 65 -7.24 8.45 1.12
CA ALA A 65 -7.21 9.59 2.02
C ALA A 65 -8.40 9.52 2.99
N PHE A 66 -8.12 9.66 4.29
CA PHE A 66 -9.18 9.59 5.30
C PHE A 66 -9.90 10.93 5.43
N GLY A 67 -11.24 10.89 5.42
CA GLY A 67 -12.07 12.11 5.48
C GLY A 67 -11.86 12.90 6.75
N ALA A 68 -11.82 12.20 7.89
CA ALA A 68 -11.45 12.81 9.17
C ALA A 68 -10.07 13.50 9.12
N CYS A 69 -9.10 12.91 8.41
CA CYS A 69 -7.77 13.46 8.31
C CYS A 69 -7.70 14.67 7.38
N MET A 70 -8.41 14.65 6.25
CA MET A 70 -8.52 15.83 5.38
C MET A 70 -9.14 17.02 6.11
N ARG A 71 -10.18 16.79 6.94
CA ARG A 71 -10.78 17.83 7.78
C ARG A 71 -9.82 18.33 8.85
N GLY A 72 -9.13 17.41 9.55
CA GLY A 72 -8.12 17.76 10.56
C GLY A 72 -6.94 18.54 9.99
N TYR A 73 -6.53 18.24 8.74
CA TYR A 73 -5.43 18.92 8.06
C TYR A 73 -5.65 20.43 7.95
N ALA A 74 -6.90 20.88 7.77
CA ALA A 74 -7.25 22.29 7.69
C ALA A 74 -6.92 23.08 8.98
N HIS A 75 -6.75 22.38 10.12
CA HIS A 75 -6.54 22.97 11.43
C HIS A 75 -5.13 22.74 12.00
N ILE A 76 -4.24 22.06 11.26
CA ILE A 76 -2.86 21.81 11.68
C ILE A 76 -1.86 22.58 10.81
N LYS A 77 -0.58 22.52 11.19
CA LYS A 77 0.49 23.15 10.41
C LYS A 77 0.56 22.51 9.03
N LYS A 78 0.64 23.34 7.99
CA LYS A 78 0.73 22.92 6.57
C LYS A 78 2.12 22.38 6.20
N VAL A 79 2.59 21.39 6.97
CA VAL A 79 3.82 20.65 6.70
C VAL A 79 3.43 19.22 6.46
N ILE A 80 3.72 18.74 5.25
CA ILE A 80 3.51 17.37 4.82
C ILE A 80 4.88 16.72 4.66
N VAL A 81 5.00 15.51 5.21
CA VAL A 81 6.16 14.62 5.03
C VAL A 81 5.63 13.38 4.33
N VAL A 82 6.34 12.94 3.29
CA VAL A 82 6.06 11.70 2.58
C VAL A 82 7.20 10.76 2.84
N ASP A 83 6.89 9.56 3.33
CA ASP A 83 7.87 8.49 3.51
C ASP A 83 7.46 7.27 2.68
N GLY A 84 8.44 6.61 2.08
CA GLY A 84 8.24 5.50 1.14
C GLY A 84 8.88 4.23 1.64
N THR A 85 8.08 3.17 1.79
CA THR A 85 8.55 1.83 2.14
C THR A 85 8.39 0.90 0.95
N HIS A 86 9.49 0.28 0.51
CA HIS A 86 9.44 -0.74 -0.54
C HIS A 86 8.71 -1.98 -0.04
N LEU A 87 7.71 -2.42 -0.80
CA LEU A 87 7.01 -3.68 -0.55
C LEU A 87 7.75 -4.81 -1.26
N TYR A 88 8.08 -5.86 -0.50
CA TYR A 88 8.63 -7.11 -1.04
C TYR A 88 7.51 -7.99 -1.60
N ASP A 89 6.69 -7.44 -2.49
CA ASP A 89 5.60 -8.14 -3.16
C ASP A 89 5.97 -8.48 -4.61
N LYS A 90 5.07 -9.17 -5.30
CA LYS A 90 5.25 -9.56 -6.71
C LYS A 90 5.38 -8.33 -7.63
N TYR A 91 4.79 -7.21 -7.23
CA TYR A 91 4.66 -5.99 -8.02
C TYR A 91 5.80 -4.99 -7.74
N ARG A 92 6.66 -5.27 -6.75
CA ARG A 92 7.77 -4.39 -6.31
C ARG A 92 7.29 -2.97 -6.01
N SER A 93 6.08 -2.85 -5.49
CA SER A 93 5.44 -1.56 -5.27
C SER A 93 6.08 -0.80 -4.11
N VAL A 94 5.80 0.50 -4.04
CA VAL A 94 6.21 1.36 -2.94
C VAL A 94 4.97 1.84 -2.20
N LEU A 95 4.92 1.58 -0.89
CA LEU A 95 3.92 2.16 0.00
C LEU A 95 4.40 3.54 0.45
N LEU A 96 3.75 4.58 -0.04
CA LEU A 96 3.92 5.95 0.37
C LEU A 96 2.93 6.27 1.50
N SER A 97 3.45 6.79 2.61
CA SER A 97 2.67 7.33 3.71
C SER A 97 2.79 8.84 3.71
N VAL A 98 1.66 9.53 3.60
CA VAL A 98 1.58 10.99 3.65
C VAL A 98 1.16 11.38 5.05
N VAL A 99 2.08 11.97 5.81
CA VAL A 99 1.84 12.40 7.19
C VAL A 99 2.01 13.90 7.31
N ALA A 100 1.18 14.53 8.13
CA ALA A 100 1.37 15.90 8.60
C ALA A 100 1.81 15.91 10.06
N ARG A 101 2.29 17.08 10.49
CA ARG A 101 2.70 17.30 11.87
C ARG A 101 1.87 18.42 12.47
N ASP A 102 1.28 18.18 13.64
CA ASP A 102 0.51 19.20 14.34
C ASP A 102 1.41 20.19 15.09
N THR A 103 0.80 21.20 15.73
CA THR A 103 1.50 22.22 16.53
C THR A 103 2.19 21.66 17.77
N LYS A 104 1.80 20.46 18.21
CA LYS A 104 2.38 19.72 19.34
C LYS A 104 3.40 18.66 18.91
N ASN A 105 3.79 18.67 17.63
CA ASN A 105 4.72 17.73 17.02
C ASN A 105 4.22 16.28 16.89
N TYR A 106 2.93 16.01 17.08
CA TYR A 106 2.33 14.70 16.83
C TYR A 106 2.23 14.44 15.32
N ILE A 107 2.49 13.18 14.95
CA ILE A 107 2.39 12.71 13.57
C ILE A 107 0.93 12.36 13.29
N PHE A 108 0.43 12.86 12.18
CA PHE A 108 -0.95 12.71 11.75
C PHE A 108 -0.99 12.14 10.34
N SER A 109 -1.43 10.90 10.16
CA SER A 109 -1.50 10.30 8.82
C SER A 109 -2.69 10.85 8.04
N ILE A 110 -2.44 11.39 6.85
CA ILE A 110 -3.46 11.98 5.97
C ILE A 110 -3.94 10.94 4.95
N ALA A 111 -2.98 10.30 4.29
CA ALA A 111 -3.25 9.42 3.17
C ALA A 111 -2.16 8.35 3.03
N PHE A 112 -2.54 7.25 2.41
CA PHE A 112 -1.63 6.20 1.96
C PHE A 112 -1.74 6.06 0.45
N CYS A 113 -0.62 5.77 -0.20
CA CYS A 113 -0.58 5.49 -1.62
C CYS A 113 0.31 4.27 -1.87
N VAL A 114 -0.13 3.35 -2.72
CA VAL A 114 0.68 2.26 -3.24
C VAL A 114 0.93 2.57 -4.70
N VAL A 115 2.18 2.71 -5.10
CA VAL A 115 2.56 2.97 -6.49
C VAL A 115 3.35 1.81 -7.04
N ASP A 116 3.17 1.51 -8.32
CA ASP A 116 4.11 0.65 -9.03
C ASP A 116 5.50 1.29 -8.99
N LYS A 117 6.54 0.44 -9.05
CA LYS A 117 7.94 0.85 -8.92
C LYS A 117 8.25 1.98 -9.91
N GLU A 118 9.07 2.96 -9.49
CA GLU A 118 9.52 4.07 -10.34
C GLU A 118 9.84 3.57 -11.76
N ASN A 119 9.08 4.10 -12.72
CA ASN A 119 9.40 3.91 -14.11
C ASN A 119 10.66 4.74 -14.35
N ASP A 120 11.82 4.10 -14.39
CA ASP A 120 13.08 4.68 -14.90
C ASP A 120 12.90 4.97 -16.41
N ALA A 121 12.08 5.94 -16.74
CA ALA A 121 12.04 6.54 -18.07
C ALA A 121 13.10 7.66 -18.08
N SER A 122 14.36 7.27 -18.23
CA SER A 122 15.39 8.14 -18.82
C SER A 122 15.20 8.24 -20.33
#